data_AF-A0A2D1IQN7-F1
#
_entry.id   AF-A0A2D1IQN7-F1
#
_cell.length_a   1.000
_cell.length_b   1.000
_cell.length_c   1.000
_cell.angle_alpha   90.00
_cell.angle_beta   90.00
_cell.angle_gamma   90.00
#
_symmetry.space_group_name_H-M   'P 1'
#
loop_
_entity.id
_entity.type
_entity.pdbx_description
1 polymer ?
#
loop_
_entity_poly.entity_id
_entity_poly.type
_entity_poly.pdbx_seq_one_letter_code
_entity_poly.pdbx_strand_id
1 'polypeptide(L)'
;MNTLTIPQIFSQLSFYQENYLDIIQDATQYFTPVADAKIRLWPLAAKQLYLGDLLQLWFAEKWLVEQERQFSFEVFLNAPEPQPKDLYIYAISGNLLTGSNQSRVWQASVEQIQSLSVANVSKHYFEYQALTQPQLVKAPQTKWGVL
;
A
#
# COMPACT_ATOMS: atom_id res chain seq x y z
N MET A 1 -17.10 -1.38 -12.38
CA MET A 1 -16.07 -1.78 -11.40
C MET A 1 -16.29 -0.93 -10.16
N ASN A 2 -16.40 -1.55 -8.98
CA ASN A 2 -16.59 -0.82 -7.73
C ASN A 2 -15.22 -0.42 -7.19
N THR A 3 -15.01 0.88 -6.97
CA THR A 3 -13.81 1.39 -6.30
C THR A 3 -13.90 1.07 -4.81
N LEU A 4 -12.89 0.38 -4.27
CA LEU A 4 -12.79 0.06 -2.86
C LEU A 4 -12.32 1.26 -2.05
N THR A 5 -12.77 1.36 -0.81
CA THR A 5 -12.23 2.31 0.17
C THR A 5 -11.36 1.58 1.19
N ILE A 6 -10.46 2.30 1.86
CA ILE A 6 -9.61 1.70 2.89
C ILE A 6 -10.43 1.04 4.03
N PRO A 7 -11.49 1.66 4.59
CA PRO A 7 -12.33 0.99 5.59
C PRO A 7 -12.96 -0.33 5.08
N GLN A 8 -13.41 -0.37 3.82
CA GLN A 8 -13.96 -1.60 3.23
C GLN A 8 -12.92 -2.71 3.16
N ILE A 9 -11.68 -2.38 2.79
CA ILE A 9 -10.60 -3.37 2.74
C ILE A 9 -10.35 -3.95 4.15
N PHE A 10 -10.28 -3.08 5.17
CA PHE A 10 -10.05 -3.52 6.55
C PHE A 10 -11.23 -4.30 7.15
N SER A 11 -12.47 -3.98 6.77
CA SER A 11 -13.65 -4.76 7.19
C SER A 11 -13.64 -6.22 6.69
N GLN A 12 -12.82 -6.52 5.68
CA GLN A 12 -12.65 -7.85 5.09
C GLN A 12 -11.17 -8.27 5.07
N LEU A 13 -10.35 -7.76 5.99
CA LEU A 13 -8.90 -7.97 5.95
C LEU A 13 -8.52 -9.47 5.97
N SER A 14 -9.21 -10.27 6.80
CA SER A 14 -9.00 -11.73 6.88
C SER A 14 -9.25 -12.43 5.55
N PHE A 15 -10.30 -12.03 4.82
CA PHE A 15 -10.55 -12.57 3.48
C PHE A 15 -9.38 -12.30 2.53
N TYR A 16 -8.85 -11.07 2.53
CA TYR A 16 -7.71 -10.72 1.69
C TYR A 16 -6.42 -11.44 2.10
N GLN A 17 -6.23 -11.74 3.40
CA GLN A 17 -5.11 -12.55 3.88
C GLN A 17 -5.21 -14.00 3.40
N GLU A 18 -6.40 -14.61 3.53
CA GLU A 18 -6.66 -16.00 3.13
C GLU A 18 -6.53 -16.20 1.61
N ASN A 19 -6.95 -15.20 0.82
CA ASN A 19 -6.99 -15.28 -0.65
C ASN A 19 -5.84 -14.48 -1.31
N TYR A 20 -4.81 -14.10 -0.54
CA TYR A 20 -3.76 -13.19 -0.99
C TYR A 20 -3.11 -13.64 -2.31
N LEU A 21 -2.70 -14.90 -2.40
CA LEU A 21 -1.98 -15.42 -3.56
C LEU A 21 -2.84 -15.42 -4.84
N ASP A 22 -4.14 -15.70 -4.71
CA ASP A 22 -5.06 -15.69 -5.82
C ASP A 22 -5.28 -14.26 -6.35
N ILE A 23 -5.46 -13.31 -5.43
CA ILE A 23 -5.66 -11.89 -5.77
C ILE A 23 -4.45 -11.31 -6.49
N ILE A 24 -3.22 -11.60 -6.03
CA ILE A 24 -2.02 -11.00 -6.64
C ILE A 24 -1.69 -11.60 -8.03
N GLN A 25 -2.25 -12.77 -8.36
CA GLN A 25 -2.04 -13.44 -9.64
C GLN A 25 -3.14 -13.13 -10.66
N ASP A 26 -4.36 -12.82 -10.22
CA ASP A 26 -5.48 -12.43 -11.08
C ASP A 26 -5.46 -10.92 -11.37
N ALA A 27 -5.18 -10.54 -12.63
CA ALA A 27 -5.16 -9.13 -13.05
C ALA A 27 -6.47 -8.38 -12.77
N THR A 28 -7.62 -9.05 -12.88
CA THR A 28 -8.94 -8.43 -12.64
C THR A 28 -9.10 -8.03 -11.19
N GLN A 29 -8.62 -8.88 -10.27
CA GLN A 29 -8.69 -8.62 -8.83
C GLN A 29 -7.58 -7.66 -8.40
N TYR A 30 -6.36 -7.87 -8.89
CA TYR A 30 -5.19 -7.05 -8.62
C TYR A 30 -5.45 -5.58 -8.88
N PHE A 31 -5.94 -5.26 -10.09
CA PHE A 31 -6.16 -3.89 -10.54
C PHE A 31 -7.52 -3.32 -10.08
N THR A 32 -8.10 -3.85 -9.01
CA THR A 32 -9.27 -3.24 -8.36
C THR A 32 -8.88 -1.86 -7.82
N PRO A 33 -9.52 -0.76 -8.29
CA PRO A 33 -9.14 0.58 -7.89
C PRO A 33 -9.48 0.85 -6.42
N VAL A 34 -8.57 1.53 -5.72
CA VAL A 34 -8.76 1.93 -4.33
C VAL A 34 -8.80 3.46 -4.22
N ALA A 35 -9.85 3.98 -3.60
CA ALA A 35 -10.08 5.41 -3.43
C ALA A 35 -8.91 6.04 -2.67
N ASP A 36 -8.42 7.17 -3.19
CA ASP A 36 -7.34 7.98 -2.62
C ASP A 36 -5.97 7.31 -2.44
N ALA A 37 -5.83 6.01 -2.76
CA ALA A 37 -4.58 5.30 -2.71
C ALA A 37 -3.68 5.68 -3.89
N LYS A 38 -2.63 6.47 -3.64
CA LYS A 38 -1.79 7.04 -4.69
C LYS A 38 -0.41 7.45 -4.20
N ILE A 39 0.53 7.48 -5.13
CA ILE A 39 1.86 8.06 -4.97
C ILE A 39 1.91 9.37 -5.76
N ARG A 40 2.26 10.48 -5.10
CA ARG A 40 2.42 11.81 -5.70
C ARG A 40 3.72 12.46 -5.22
N LEU A 41 4.85 12.03 -5.78
CA LEU A 41 6.17 12.49 -5.39
C LEU A 41 6.81 13.30 -6.53
N TRP A 42 6.79 14.62 -6.46
CA TRP A 42 7.41 15.45 -7.50
C TRP A 42 8.94 15.26 -7.50
N PRO A 43 9.60 15.15 -8.67
CA PRO A 43 9.11 15.38 -10.04
C PRO A 43 8.53 14.14 -10.77
N LEU A 44 8.29 13.05 -10.06
CA LEU A 44 7.79 11.80 -10.66
C LEU A 44 6.32 11.92 -11.03
N ALA A 45 5.92 11.19 -12.07
CA ALA A 45 4.52 11.06 -12.46
C ALA A 45 3.72 10.41 -11.32
N ALA A 46 2.51 10.92 -11.08
CA ALA A 46 1.60 10.33 -10.11
C ALA A 46 1.27 8.87 -10.48
N LYS A 47 1.20 8.00 -9.47
CA LYS A 47 0.79 6.60 -9.63
C LYS A 47 -0.46 6.34 -8.80
N GLN A 48 -1.46 5.73 -9.43
CA GLN A 48 -2.59 5.14 -8.71
C GLN A 48 -2.13 3.81 -8.10
N LEU A 49 -2.54 3.54 -6.87
CA LEU A 49 -2.36 2.23 -6.25
C LEU A 49 -3.66 1.43 -6.34
N TYR A 50 -3.52 0.14 -6.59
CA TYR A 50 -4.62 -0.80 -6.64
C TYR A 50 -4.60 -1.73 -5.42
N LEU A 51 -5.66 -2.52 -5.28
CA LEU A 51 -5.77 -3.49 -4.19
C LEU A 51 -4.52 -4.39 -4.10
N GLY A 52 -4.09 -4.96 -5.23
CA GLY A 52 -2.92 -5.84 -5.27
C GLY A 52 -1.61 -5.17 -4.87
N ASP A 53 -1.44 -3.88 -5.15
CA ASP A 53 -0.26 -3.12 -4.71
C ASP A 53 -0.25 -3.00 -3.18
N LEU A 54 -1.38 -2.58 -2.60
CA LEU A 54 -1.51 -2.36 -1.16
C LEU A 54 -1.33 -3.66 -0.37
N LEU A 55 -1.95 -4.76 -0.82
CA LEU A 55 -1.82 -6.06 -0.15
C LEU A 55 -0.37 -6.54 -0.12
N GLN A 56 0.35 -6.45 -1.24
CA GLN A 56 1.77 -6.80 -1.27
C GLN A 56 2.60 -5.94 -0.30
N LEU A 57 2.36 -4.63 -0.29
CA LEU A 57 3.11 -3.69 0.55
C LEU A 57 2.82 -3.86 2.04
N TRP A 58 1.56 -4.15 2.41
CA TRP A 58 1.16 -4.36 3.80
C TRP A 58 1.57 -5.71 4.33
N PHE A 59 1.34 -6.79 3.57
CA PHE A 59 1.65 -8.14 4.05
C PHE A 59 3.15 -8.47 4.00
N ALA A 60 3.94 -7.72 3.22
CA ALA A 60 5.41 -7.73 3.31
C ALA A 60 5.96 -6.75 4.37
N GLU A 61 5.08 -6.14 5.18
CA GLU A 61 5.38 -5.14 6.22
C GLU A 61 6.19 -3.92 5.76
N LYS A 62 6.15 -3.58 4.46
CA LYS A 62 6.92 -2.47 3.88
C LYS A 62 6.27 -1.13 4.15
N TRP A 63 4.95 -1.08 4.03
CA TRP A 63 4.16 0.14 4.19
C TRP A 63 3.39 0.14 5.52
N LEU A 64 4.07 -0.32 6.58
CA LEU A 64 3.60 -0.23 7.95
C LEU A 64 4.46 0.79 8.69
N VAL A 65 3.84 1.72 9.40
CA VAL A 65 4.60 2.66 10.25
C VAL A 65 5.08 1.88 11.46
N GLU A 66 6.39 1.73 11.59
CA GLU A 66 7.00 1.28 12.84
C GLU A 66 6.70 2.34 13.89
N GLN A 67 5.88 2.01 14.89
CA GLN A 67 5.93 2.79 16.13
C GLN A 67 7.35 2.67 16.65
N GLU A 68 8.04 3.80 16.81
CA GLU A 68 9.38 3.82 17.39
C GLU A 68 9.30 3.13 18.75
N ARG A 69 9.81 1.91 18.83
CA ARG A 69 10.05 1.25 20.12
C ARG A 69 11.12 2.11 20.78
N GLN A 70 10.77 2.79 21.86
CA GLN A 70 11.77 3.37 22.75
C GLN A 70 12.60 2.20 23.30
N PHE A 71 13.74 1.94 22.67
CA PHE A 71 14.68 0.93 23.13
C PHE A 71 15.33 1.43 24.41
N SER A 72 14.79 1.04 25.56
CA SER A 72 15.52 1.06 26.83
C SER A 72 15.92 -0.38 27.19
N PHE A 73 17.09 -0.53 27.82
CA PHE A 73 17.62 -1.83 28.24
C PHE A 73 16.67 -2.56 29.22
N GLU A 74 15.86 -1.79 29.94
CA GLU A 74 14.84 -2.27 30.89
C GLU A 74 13.60 -2.88 30.19
N VAL A 75 13.26 -2.42 28.97
CA VAL A 75 12.16 -2.96 28.14
C VAL A 75 12.56 -4.27 27.46
N PHE A 76 13.85 -4.50 27.17
CA PHE A 76 14.33 -5.75 26.57
C PHE A 76 14.14 -6.96 27.49
N LEU A 77 14.29 -6.79 28.81
CA LEU A 77 14.12 -7.86 29.81
C LEU A 77 12.65 -8.13 30.16
N ASN A 78 11.75 -7.18 29.89
CA ASN A 78 10.31 -7.26 30.17
C ASN A 78 9.47 -7.13 28.90
N ALA A 79 10.03 -7.48 27.74
CA ALA A 79 9.44 -7.13 26.45
C ALA A 79 7.99 -7.64 26.36
N PRO A 80 6.99 -6.73 26.27
CA PRO A 80 5.64 -7.13 25.90
C PRO A 80 5.69 -7.80 24.53
N GLU A 81 4.76 -8.72 24.25
CA GLU A 81 4.59 -9.29 22.92
C GLU A 81 4.61 -8.20 21.84
N PRO A 82 5.18 -8.48 20.65
CA PRO A 82 5.23 -7.51 19.56
C PRO A 82 3.82 -7.02 19.26
N GLN A 83 3.54 -5.77 19.61
CA GLN A 83 2.24 -5.17 19.32
C GLN A 83 2.05 -5.14 17.80
N PRO A 84 0.86 -5.51 17.30
CA PRO A 84 0.58 -5.46 15.87
C PRO A 84 0.77 -4.04 15.36
N LYS A 85 1.48 -3.91 14.23
CA LYS A 85 1.64 -2.64 13.54
C LYS A 85 0.25 -2.17 13.09
N ASP A 86 -0.20 -1.09 13.69
CA ASP A 86 -1.59 -0.63 13.57
C ASP A 86 -1.79 0.43 12.47
N LEU A 87 -0.69 0.93 11.89
CA LEU A 87 -0.69 2.03 10.94
C LEU A 87 -0.26 1.57 9.55
N TYR A 88 -1.21 1.59 8.63
CA TYR A 88 -1.05 1.10 7.26
C TYR A 88 -1.01 2.27 6.29
N ILE A 89 0.14 2.51 5.65
CA ILE A 89 0.29 3.56 4.65
C ILE A 89 -0.49 3.15 3.40
N TYR A 90 -1.31 4.05 2.86
CA TYR A 90 -2.03 3.80 1.60
C TYR A 90 -1.85 4.90 0.56
N ALA A 91 -1.26 6.03 0.95
CA ALA A 91 -0.87 7.07 0.02
C ALA A 91 0.39 7.79 0.52
N ILE A 92 1.25 8.18 -0.42
CA ILE A 92 2.42 9.02 -0.14
C ILE A 92 2.42 10.20 -1.10
N SER A 93 2.77 11.36 -0.60
CA SER A 93 2.85 12.59 -1.36
C SER A 93 4.00 13.45 -0.88
N GLY A 94 4.56 14.27 -1.75
CA GLY A 94 5.69 15.11 -1.38
C GLY A 94 6.51 15.59 -2.58
N ASN A 95 7.65 16.17 -2.24
CA ASN A 95 8.61 16.68 -3.20
C ASN A 95 9.99 16.17 -2.83
N LEU A 96 10.53 15.29 -3.68
CA LEU A 96 11.81 14.62 -3.46
C LEU A 96 13.01 15.59 -3.47
N LEU A 97 12.88 16.78 -4.08
CA LEU A 97 13.95 17.77 -4.08
C LEU A 97 13.97 18.61 -2.79
N THR A 98 12.80 18.88 -2.21
CA THR A 98 12.69 19.70 -0.98
C THR A 98 12.64 18.87 0.31
N GLY A 99 12.36 17.56 0.21
CA GLY A 99 12.17 16.68 1.36
C GLY A 99 10.84 16.87 2.11
N SER A 100 9.94 17.74 1.63
CA SER A 100 8.59 17.89 2.21
C SER A 100 7.72 16.71 1.79
N ASN A 101 7.36 15.89 2.77
CA ASN A 101 6.74 14.59 2.56
C ASN A 101 5.59 14.35 3.54
N GLN A 102 4.52 13.71 3.06
CA GLN A 102 3.35 13.35 3.83
C GLN A 102 2.79 12.03 3.35
N SER A 103 2.44 11.16 4.30
CA SER A 103 1.72 9.93 4.04
C SER A 103 0.32 9.99 4.64
N ARG A 104 -0.63 9.35 3.97
CA ARG A 104 -1.91 9.01 4.58
C ARG A 104 -1.87 7.56 5.04
N VAL A 105 -2.31 7.35 6.26
CA VAL A 105 -2.31 6.06 6.93
C VAL A 105 -3.69 5.72 7.43
N TRP A 106 -3.98 4.43 7.49
CA TRP A 106 -5.13 3.88 8.21
C TRP A 106 -4.65 3.36 9.56
N GLN A 107 -5.26 3.83 10.64
CA GLN A 107 -5.09 3.28 11.97
C GLN A 107 -6.19 2.25 12.22
N ALA A 108 -5.84 0.97 12.27
CA ALA A 108 -6.82 -0.10 12.35
C ALA A 108 -7.53 -0.18 13.71
N SER A 109 -6.84 0.13 14.82
CA SER A 109 -7.39 0.03 16.19
C SER A 109 -8.52 1.01 16.47
N VAL A 110 -8.53 2.16 15.79
CA VAL A 110 -9.55 3.21 15.95
C VAL A 110 -10.35 3.44 14.67
N GLU A 111 -10.07 2.68 13.62
CA GLU A 111 -10.71 2.78 12.29
C GLU A 111 -10.70 4.20 11.72
N GLN A 112 -9.54 4.86 11.74
CA GLN A 112 -9.42 6.26 11.28
C GLN A 112 -8.28 6.47 10.29
N ILE A 113 -8.48 7.46 9.41
CA ILE A 113 -7.45 7.96 8.52
C ILE A 113 -6.65 9.05 9.24
N GLN A 114 -5.32 8.96 9.15
CA GLN A 114 -4.41 9.99 9.65
C GLN A 114 -3.44 10.46 8.57
N SER A 115 -2.87 11.64 8.81
CA SER A 115 -1.79 12.21 8.01
C SER A 115 -0.54 12.31 8.84
N LEU A 116 0.55 11.70 8.36
CA LEU A 116 1.83 11.68 9.05
C LEU A 116 2.92 12.24 8.13
N SER A 117 3.84 13.02 8.71
CA SER A 117 5.10 13.33 8.04
C SER A 117 5.96 12.07 8.05
N VAL A 118 6.39 11.60 6.88
CA VAL A 118 7.25 10.41 6.77
C VAL A 118 8.60 10.84 6.23
N ALA A 119 9.64 10.64 7.03
CA ALA A 119 11.00 11.12 6.73
C ALA A 119 11.61 10.46 5.49
N ASN A 120 11.18 9.25 5.10
CA ASN A 120 11.79 8.48 4.01
C ASN A 120 10.78 7.94 2.98
N VAL A 121 10.05 8.83 2.29
CA VAL A 121 9.13 8.42 1.21
C VAL A 121 9.84 7.84 -0.01
N SER A 122 11.14 8.08 -0.17
CA SER A 122 11.96 7.43 -1.20
C SER A 122 12.03 5.92 -0.99
N LYS A 123 12.22 5.44 0.26
CA LYS A 123 12.17 4.01 0.59
C LYS A 123 10.84 3.40 0.15
N HIS A 124 9.73 4.03 0.53
CA HIS A 124 8.39 3.58 0.17
C HIS A 124 8.14 3.53 -1.34
N TYR A 125 8.67 4.51 -2.08
CA TYR A 125 8.60 4.52 -3.53
C TYR A 125 9.37 3.34 -4.16
N PHE A 126 10.56 3.03 -3.67
CA PHE A 126 11.32 1.88 -4.17
C PHE A 126 10.69 0.53 -3.80
N GLU A 127 10.07 0.44 -2.63
CA GLU A 127 9.26 -0.73 -2.24
C GLU A 127 8.08 -0.94 -3.21
N TYR A 128 7.39 0.13 -3.59
CA TYR A 128 6.35 0.08 -4.64
C TYR A 128 6.90 -0.33 -6.01
N GLN A 129 8.06 0.19 -6.41
CA GLN A 129 8.66 -0.17 -7.71
C GLN A 129 9.13 -1.63 -7.78
N ALA A 130 9.39 -2.26 -6.63
CA ALA A 130 9.79 -3.65 -6.54
C ALA A 130 8.60 -4.64 -6.59
N LEU A 131 7.37 -4.15 -6.68
CA LEU A 131 6.18 -5.00 -6.73
C LEU A 131 6.11 -5.81 -8.01
N THR A 132 5.60 -7.04 -7.88
CA THR A 132 5.28 -7.87 -9.03
C THR A 132 3.81 -7.67 -9.38
N GLN A 133 3.54 -7.20 -10.60
CA GLN A 133 2.18 -6.99 -11.10
C GLN A 133 1.85 -8.07 -12.15
N PRO A 134 0.63 -8.63 -12.14
CA PRO A 134 0.21 -9.58 -13.17
C PRO A 134 0.11 -8.87 -14.53
N GLN A 135 0.33 -9.63 -15.60
CA GLN A 135 0.21 -9.08 -16.94
C GLN A 135 -1.26 -8.77 -17.23
N LEU A 136 -1.54 -7.54 -17.66
CA LEU A 136 -2.81 -7.24 -18.30
C LEU A 136 -2.88 -8.06 -19.58
N VAL A 137 -3.73 -9.08 -19.61
CA VAL A 137 -4.04 -9.81 -20.83
C VAL A 137 -4.67 -8.81 -21.80
N LYS A 138 -3.86 -8.24 -22.70
CA LYS A 138 -4.36 -7.42 -23.79
C LYS A 138 -5.26 -8.31 -24.63
N ALA A 139 -6.54 -7.96 -24.74
CA ALA A 139 -7.43 -8.60 -25.69
C ALA A 139 -6.74 -8.61 -27.08
N PRO A 140 -6.77 -9.73 -27.82
CA PRO A 140 -6.15 -9.80 -29.13
C PRO A 140 -6.76 -8.73 -30.03
N GLN A 141 -5.93 -7.79 -30.48
CA GLN A 141 -6.34 -6.79 -31.46
C GLN A 141 -6.74 -7.53 -32.73
N THR A 142 -8.03 -7.64 -32.97
CA THR A 142 -8.59 -8.15 -34.22
C THR A 142 -8.09 -7.24 -35.33
N LYS A 143 -7.11 -7.69 -36.10
CA LYS A 143 -6.73 -7.04 -37.35
C LYS A 143 -7.93 -7.17 -38.29
N TRP A 144 -8.74 -6.13 -38.39
CA TRP A 144 -9.67 -5.98 -39.49
C TRP A 144 -8.81 -5.73 -40.74
N GLY A 145 -8.64 -6.78 -41.54
CA GLY A 145 -8.12 -6.67 -42.90
C GLY A 145 -9.12 -5.86 -43.71
N VAL A 146 -8.66 -4.73 -44.25
CA VAL A 146 -9.39 -4.01 -45.29
C VAL A 146 -8.98 -4.63 -46.62
N LEU A 147 -10.00 -5.07 -47.34
CA LEU A 147 -9.99 -5.61 -48.71
C LEU A 147 -9.47 -4.59 -49.71
#